data_AF-A0A6C0C5L3-F1
#
_entry.id   AF-A0A6C0C5L3-F1
#
_cell.length_a   1.000
_cell.length_b   1.000
_cell.length_c   1.000
_cell.angle_alpha   90.00
_cell.angle_beta   90.00
_cell.angle_gamma   90.00
#
_symmetry.space_group_name_H-M   'P 1'
#
loop_
_entity.id
_entity.type
_entity.pdbx_description
1 polymer ?
#
loop_
_entity_poly.entity_id
_entity_poly.type
_entity_poly.pdbx_seq_one_letter_code
_entity_poly.pdbx_strand_id
1 'polypeptide(L)' 'MGLIGGGIKKGIQKVFPTYNFIHIFLLMFVIILIKMVLVKYCYNEVMPRIMKDDKVYKLTYTDSLLLVILVSSLI' A
#
# COMPACT_ATOMS: atom_id res chain seq x y z
N MET A 1 2.54 -2.72 28.66
CA MET A 1 2.60 -3.00 27.20
C MET A 1 1.57 -4.08 26.87
N GLY A 2 0.38 -3.87 26.35
CA GLY A 2 -0.41 -2.71 25.95
C GLY A 2 -1.68 -3.36 25.40
N LEU A 3 -2.84 -3.10 26.02
CA LEU A 3 -4.13 -3.76 25.69
C LEU A 3 -4.45 -3.76 24.19
N ILE A 4 -4.01 -2.70 23.49
CA ILE A 4 -4.15 -2.52 22.05
C ILE A 4 -3.34 -3.57 21.26
N GLY A 5 -2.08 -3.82 21.65
CA GLY A 5 -1.23 -4.81 20.99
C GLY A 5 -1.68 -6.26 21.23
N GLY A 6 -2.27 -6.54 22.39
CA GLY A 6 -2.84 -7.84 22.72
C GLY A 6 -4.13 -8.16 21.93
N GLY A 7 -5.00 -7.16 21.73
CA GLY A 7 -6.24 -7.30 20.95
C GLY A 7 -5.96 -7.55 19.46
N ILE A 8 -5.03 -6.78 18.88
CA ILE A 8 -4.63 -6.94 17.47
C ILE A 8 -3.98 -8.31 17.24
N LYS A 9 -3.07 -8.74 18.13
CA LYS A 9 -2.41 -10.04 18.02
C LYS A 9 -3.42 -11.20 18.08
N LYS A 10 -4.43 -11.13 18.96
CA LYS A 10 -5.51 -12.15 19.05
C LYS A 10 -6.43 -12.14 17.83
N GLY A 11 -6.75 -10.96 17.29
CA GLY A 11 -7.57 -10.85 16.08
C GLY A 11 -6.88 -11.46 14.85
N ILE A 12 -5.60 -11.16 14.67
CA ILE A 12 -4.80 -11.68 13.55
C ILE A 12 -4.63 -13.20 13.66
N GLN A 13 -4.39 -13.73 14.86
CA GLN A 13 -4.23 -15.17 15.08
C GLN A 13 -5.50 -15.97 14.82
N LYS A 14 -6.70 -15.36 14.92
CA LYS A 14 -7.96 -16.01 14.54
C LYS A 14 -8.14 -16.15 13.02
N VAL A 15 -7.64 -15.20 12.23
CA VAL A 15 -7.78 -15.20 10.77
C VAL A 15 -6.65 -16.00 10.11
N PHE A 16 -5.44 -15.95 10.67
CA PHE A 16 -4.27 -16.64 10.15
C PHE A 16 -3.55 -17.40 11.28
N PRO A 17 -4.07 -18.56 11.69
CA PRO A 17 -3.57 -19.30 12.87
C PRO A 17 -2.16 -19.86 12.69
N THR A 18 -1.74 -20.11 11.45
CA THR A 18 -0.46 -20.75 11.12
C THR A 18 0.67 -19.75 10.88
N TYR A 19 0.35 -18.48 10.60
CA TYR A 19 1.34 -17.48 10.23
C TYR A 19 1.72 -16.60 11.42
N ASN A 20 3.02 -16.50 11.70
CA ASN A 20 3.55 -15.56 12.68
C ASN A 20 3.15 -14.12 12.31
N PHE A 21 2.85 -13.30 13.31
CA PHE A 21 2.51 -11.87 13.14
C PHE A 21 3.53 -11.13 12.26
N ILE A 22 4.82 -11.46 12.40
CA ILE A 22 5.92 -10.90 11.61
C ILE A 22 5.76 -11.25 10.12
N HIS A 23 5.36 -12.48 9.78
CA HIS A 23 5.13 -12.86 8.38
C HIS A 23 3.93 -12.14 7.77
N ILE A 24 2.86 -11.95 8.54
CA ILE A 24 1.67 -11.23 8.08
C ILE A 24 1.99 -9.75 7.87
N PHE A 25 2.73 -9.14 8.80
CA PHE A 25 3.20 -7.76 8.66
C PHE A 25 4.10 -7.59 7.43
N LEU A 26 5.05 -8.51 7.23
CA LEU A 26 5.96 -8.48 6.08
C LEU A 26 5.21 -8.65 4.76
N LEU A 27 4.22 -9.54 4.70
CA LEU A 27 3.38 -9.75 3.52
C LEU A 27 2.55 -8.50 3.19
N MET A 28 1.92 -7.88 4.20
CA MET A 28 1.22 -6.60 4.04
C MET A 28 2.15 -5.49 3.53
N PHE A 29 3.36 -5.40 4.09
CA PHE A 29 4.34 -4.40 3.68
C PHE A 29 4.77 -4.57 2.22
N VAL A 30 5.01 -5.82 1.78
CA VAL A 30 5.33 -6.13 0.39
C VAL A 30 4.19 -5.75 -0.55
N ILE A 31 2.93 -6.02 -0.19
CA ILE A 31 1.77 -5.62 -1.00
C ILE A 31 1.71 -4.10 -1.18
N ILE A 32 1.97 -3.34 -0.12
CA ILE A 32 2.00 -1.86 -0.17
C ILE A 32 3.10 -1.37 -1.12
N LEU A 33 4.30 -1.95 -1.04
CA LEU A 33 5.41 -1.59 -1.93
C LEU A 33 5.07 -1.87 -3.41
N ILE A 34 4.48 -3.04 -3.70
CA ILE A 34 4.05 -3.37 -5.06
C ILE A 34 3.02 -2.37 -5.56
N LYS A 35 2.00 -2.05 -4.76
CA LYS A 35 0.97 -1.05 -5.11
C LYS A 35 1.58 0.32 -5.39
N MET A 36 2.53 0.76 -4.57
CA MET A 36 3.22 2.04 -4.73
C MET A 36 3.98 2.12 -6.06
N VAL A 37 4.72 1.07 -6.41
CA VAL A 37 5.44 0.99 -7.70
C VAL A 37 4.45 1.00 -8.86
N LEU A 38 3.37 0.25 -8.76
CA LEU A 38 2.35 0.13 -9.80
C LEU A 38 1.65 1.48 -10.04
N VAL A 39 1.26 2.19 -8.98
CA VAL A 39 0.66 3.53 -9.06
C VAL A 39 1.64 4.52 -9.69
N LYS A 40 2.90 4.54 -9.24
CA LYS A 40 3.92 5.43 -9.81
C LYS A 40 4.13 5.16 -11.29
N TYR A 41 4.26 3.89 -11.68
CA TYR A 41 4.46 3.49 -13.06
C TYR A 41 3.25 3.88 -13.92
N CYS A 42 2.04 3.56 -13.47
CA CYS A 42 0.81 3.91 -14.18
C CYS A 42 0.69 5.43 -14.37
N TYR A 43 0.97 6.22 -13.33
CA TYR A 43 0.87 7.68 -13.43
C TYR A 43 1.96 8.30 -14.29
N ASN A 44 3.19 7.78 -14.26
CA ASN A 44 4.32 8.39 -14.97
C ASN A 44 4.51 7.88 -16.40
N GLU A 45 4.11 6.65 -16.71
CA GLU A 45 4.32 6.05 -18.04
C GLU A 45 3.02 5.90 -18.84
N VAL A 46 1.89 5.62 -18.18
CA VAL A 46 0.61 5.36 -18.84
C VAL A 46 -0.21 6.64 -18.97
N MET A 47 -0.31 7.44 -17.91
CA MET A 47 -1.12 8.66 -17.91
C MET A 47 -0.72 9.70 -18.97
N PRO A 48 0.57 9.99 -19.24
CA PRO A 48 0.95 10.95 -20.28
C PRO A 48 0.57 10.48 -21.69
N ARG A 49 0.63 9.17 -21.92
CA ARG A 49 0.23 8.55 -23.20
C ARG A 49 -1.28 8.64 -23.43
N ILE A 50 -2.07 8.55 -22.37
CA ILE A 50 -3.54 8.68 -22.44
C ILE A 50 -3.95 10.15 -22.59
N MET A 51 -3.35 11.05 -21.80
CA MET A 51 -3.71 12.47 -21.81
C MET A 51 -3.18 13.23 -23.02
N LYS A 52 -2.27 12.65 -23.82
CA LYS A 52 -1.60 13.30 -24.97
C LYS A 52 -1.01 14.66 -24.60
N ASP A 53 -0.59 14.80 -23.35
CA ASP A 53 -0.07 16.04 -22.78
C ASP A 53 1.29 15.74 -22.17
N ASP A 54 2.35 16.38 -22.66
CA ASP A 54 3.71 16.16 -22.18
C ASP A 54 3.98 16.87 -20.84
N LYS A 55 2.99 17.60 -20.30
CA LYS A 55 3.10 18.35 -19.04
C LYS A 55 2.52 17.62 -17.82
N VAL A 56 2.31 16.31 -17.89
CA VAL A 56 1.81 15.55 -16.73
C VAL A 56 2.84 15.61 -15.59
N TYR A 57 2.38 16.06 -14.41
CA TYR A 57 3.17 16.07 -13.19
C TYR A 57 3.68 14.66 -12.87
N LYS A 58 5.01 14.49 -12.82
CA LYS A 58 5.61 13.20 -12.45
C LYS A 58 5.34 12.92 -10.97
N LEU A 59 4.60 11.85 -10.71
CA LEU A 59 4.29 11.40 -9.38
C LEU A 59 5.58 10.94 -8.69
N THR A 60 5.89 11.57 -7.55
CA THR A 60 7.02 11.17 -6.71
C THR A 60 6.64 9.95 -5.89
N TYR A 61 7.64 9.25 -5.35
CA TYR A 61 7.41 8.10 -4.47
C TYR A 61 6.52 8.48 -3.26
N THR A 62 6.74 9.63 -2.63
CA THR A 62 5.94 10.12 -1.50
C THR A 62 4.47 10.33 -1.88
N ASP A 63 4.22 10.95 -3.04
CA ASP A 63 2.87 11.19 -3.56
C ASP A 63 2.17 9.87 -3.90
N SER A 64 2.92 8.91 -4.45
CA SER A 64 2.41 7.57 -4.76
C SER A 64 2.03 6.82 -3.48
N LEU A 65 2.80 6.97 -2.40
CA LEU A 65 2.48 6.41 -1.09
C LEU A 65 1.20 7.03 -0.50
N LEU A 66 1.09 8.35 -0.52
CA LEU A 66 -0.09 9.06 -0.05
C LEU A 66 -1.34 8.64 -0.83
N LEU A 67 -1.24 8.53 -2.16
CA LEU A 67 -2.33 8.12 -3.02
C LEU A 67 -2.77 6.67 -2.72
N VAL A 68 -1.81 5.75 -2.55
CA VAL A 68 -2.10 4.36 -2.15
C VAL A 68 -2.79 4.29 -0.78
N ILE A 69 -2.35 5.08 0.20
CA ILE A 69 -2.94 5.12 1.54
C ILE A 69 -4.35 5.71 1.50
N LEU A 70 -4.54 6.84 0.80
CA LEU A 70 -5.84 7.48 0.63
C LEU A 70 -6.84 6.54 -0.04
N VAL A 71 -6.47 5.91 -1.15
CA VAL A 71 -7.34 4.96 -1.87
C VAL A 71 -7.63 3.73 -1.01
N SER A 72 -6.66 3.24 -0.24
CA SER A 72 -6.86 2.08 0.65
C SER A 72 -7.67 2.43 1.91
N SER A 73 -7.82 3.71 2.24
CA SER A 73 -8.63 4.19 3.38
C SER A 73 -10.04 4.64 2.95
N LEU A 74 -10.25 4.91 1.66
CA LEU A 74 -11.54 5.30 1.09
C LEU A 74 -12.41 4.08 0.73
N ILE A 75 -11.78 2.91 0.56
CA ILE A 75 -12.40 1.59 0.42
C ILE A 75 -12.56 0.93 1.78
#